data_AF-A0A946AUR6-F1
#
_entry.id   AF-A0A946AUR6-F1
#
_cell.length_a   1.000
_cell.length_b   1.000
_cell.length_c   1.000
_cell.angle_alpha   90.00
_cell.angle_beta   90.00
_cell.angle_gamma   90.00
#
_symmetry.space_group_name_H-M   'P 1'
#
loop_
_entity.id
_entity.type
_entity.pdbx_description
1 polymer ?
#
loop_
_entity_poly.entity_id
_entity_poly.type
_entity_poly.pdbx_seq_one_letter_code
_entity_poly.pdbx_strand_id
1 'polypeptide(L)'
;MKLKNAIGIWRERPEYKVQKQIHWFIWLMENPNSPIALTGAIDLYNHDIIHILLDRGMDIRDEAMVIGFTMGNSNKTRSWVRWIFEFIAQHLYPAGYKLDEHDLFEFERGFAYGYTRPERNIHLAKFDENEEIEDIRKKFGIELINTK
;
A
#
# COMPACT_ATOMS: atom_id res chain seq x y z
N MET A 1 6.57 19.39 -3.71
CA MET A 1 5.67 19.24 -4.88
C MET A 1 4.25 19.02 -4.39
N LYS A 2 3.26 19.73 -4.96
CA LYS A 2 1.84 19.52 -4.64
C LYS A 2 1.37 18.12 -5.03
N LEU A 3 0.50 17.55 -4.20
CA LEU A 3 -0.03 16.20 -4.41
C LEU A 3 -0.70 16.04 -5.78
N LYS A 4 -1.54 16.99 -6.22
CA LYS A 4 -2.18 16.95 -7.54
C LYS A 4 -1.21 16.82 -8.71
N ASN A 5 -0.06 17.49 -8.63
CA ASN A 5 0.94 17.46 -9.69
C ASN A 5 1.63 16.09 -9.72
N ALA A 6 1.91 15.52 -8.54
CA ALA A 6 2.49 14.20 -8.43
C ALA A 6 1.54 13.09 -8.90
N ILE A 7 0.23 13.22 -8.64
CA ILE A 7 -0.78 12.30 -9.17
C ILE A 7 -0.83 12.36 -10.70
N GLY A 8 -0.75 13.57 -11.27
CA GLY A 8 -0.64 13.75 -12.73
C GLY A 8 0.57 13.01 -13.30
N ILE A 9 1.75 13.24 -12.73
CA ILE A 9 3.00 12.56 -13.13
C ILE A 9 2.89 11.05 -12.95
N TRP A 10 2.32 10.58 -11.84
CA TRP A 10 2.14 9.16 -11.52
C TRP A 10 1.36 8.43 -12.62
N ARG A 11 0.26 9.03 -13.08
CA ARG A 11 -0.62 8.45 -14.12
C ARG A 11 0.00 8.47 -15.51
N GLU A 12 0.98 9.34 -15.75
CA GLU A 12 1.69 9.43 -17.02
C GLU A 12 2.88 8.46 -17.12
N ARG A 13 3.25 7.78 -16.03
CA ARG A 13 4.37 6.83 -16.03
C ARG A 13 4.10 5.64 -16.96
N PRO A 14 5.09 5.19 -17.76
CA PRO A 14 4.91 4.04 -18.65
C PRO A 14 4.70 2.73 -17.88
N GLU A 15 5.17 2.66 -16.63
CA GLU A 15 4.94 1.52 -15.73
C GLU A 15 3.54 1.54 -15.11
N TYR A 16 2.74 2.60 -15.33
CA TYR A 16 1.38 2.70 -14.81
C TYR A 16 0.45 1.68 -15.46
N LYS A 17 0.13 0.65 -14.67
CA LYS A 17 -0.80 -0.40 -15.06
C LYS A 17 -2.21 0.05 -14.74
N VAL A 18 -3.00 0.29 -15.79
CA VAL A 18 -4.42 0.60 -15.66
C VAL A 18 -5.13 -0.55 -14.92
N GLN A 19 -5.92 -0.17 -13.90
CA GLN A 19 -6.73 -0.96 -12.94
C GLN A 19 -7.21 -2.36 -13.36
N LYS A 20 -7.46 -2.63 -14.65
CA LYS A 20 -7.94 -3.93 -15.12
C LYS A 20 -6.98 -5.11 -14.90
N GLN A 21 -5.67 -4.87 -14.77
CA GLN A 21 -4.71 -5.96 -14.53
C GLN A 21 -4.59 -6.35 -13.05
N ILE A 22 -5.01 -5.48 -12.13
CA ILE A 22 -4.93 -5.67 -10.68
C ILE A 22 -6.33 -6.07 -10.12
N HIS A 23 -7.11 -6.80 -10.94
CA HIS A 23 -8.51 -7.15 -10.68
C HIS A 23 -8.71 -7.94 -9.37
N TRP A 24 -7.71 -8.70 -8.92
CA TRP A 24 -7.82 -9.55 -7.74
C TRP A 24 -7.44 -8.84 -6.43
N PHE A 25 -6.57 -7.82 -6.48
CA PHE A 25 -6.19 -7.02 -5.31
C PHE A 25 -7.27 -6.01 -4.93
N ILE A 26 -7.89 -5.38 -5.94
CA ILE A 26 -9.10 -4.57 -5.79
C ILE A 26 -10.20 -5.42 -5.15
N TRP A 27 -10.40 -6.65 -5.61
CA TRP A 27 -11.35 -7.58 -5.02
C TRP A 27 -11.02 -7.95 -3.56
N LEU A 28 -9.74 -8.15 -3.22
CA LEU A 28 -9.30 -8.49 -1.86
C LEU A 28 -9.54 -7.34 -0.86
N MET A 29 -9.36 -6.09 -1.28
CA MET A 29 -9.55 -4.91 -0.42
C MET A 29 -10.98 -4.36 -0.41
N GLU A 30 -11.71 -4.40 -1.53
CA GLU A 30 -13.05 -3.83 -1.63
C GLU A 30 -14.16 -4.77 -1.16
N ASN A 31 -13.94 -6.09 -1.13
CA ASN A 31 -14.99 -7.05 -0.79
C ASN A 31 -15.10 -7.27 0.74
N PRO A 32 -16.17 -6.80 1.42
CA PRO A 32 -16.38 -7.04 2.84
C PRO A 32 -16.63 -8.51 3.21
N ASN A 33 -16.95 -9.36 2.21
CA ASN A 33 -17.07 -10.82 2.38
C ASN A 33 -15.78 -11.58 2.07
N SER A 34 -14.69 -10.88 1.72
CA SER A 34 -13.37 -11.50 1.72
C SER A 34 -13.07 -12.01 3.13
N PRO A 35 -12.55 -13.23 3.30
CA PRO A 35 -12.12 -13.72 4.62
C PRO A 35 -11.03 -12.82 5.23
N ILE A 36 -10.38 -12.02 4.39
CA ILE A 36 -9.54 -10.88 4.74
C ILE A 36 -10.22 -9.59 4.27
N ALA A 37 -11.35 -9.20 4.85
CA ALA A 37 -11.79 -7.81 4.78
C ALA A 37 -10.72 -6.97 5.51
N LEU A 38 -9.63 -6.69 4.78
CA LEU A 38 -8.34 -6.31 5.34
C LEU A 38 -8.51 -5.01 6.09
N THR A 39 -8.17 -5.05 7.36
CA THR A 39 -7.93 -3.87 8.15
C THR A 39 -6.83 -3.07 7.47
N GLY A 40 -7.16 -1.89 6.93
CA GLY A 40 -6.26 -1.19 6.00
C GLY A 40 -6.78 -1.05 4.57
N ALA A 41 -7.96 -1.61 4.24
CA ALA A 41 -8.63 -1.40 2.96
C ALA A 41 -8.72 0.09 2.63
N ILE A 42 -8.22 0.44 1.45
CA ILE A 42 -8.06 1.80 0.97
C ILE A 42 -8.63 1.88 -0.44
N ASP A 43 -9.28 2.98 -0.80
CA ASP A 43 -9.71 3.13 -2.19
C ASP A 43 -8.49 3.25 -3.13
N LEU A 44 -8.69 2.92 -4.40
CA LEU A 44 -7.64 2.95 -5.42
C LEU A 44 -6.97 4.32 -5.56
N TYR A 45 -7.71 5.39 -5.35
CA TYR A 45 -7.20 6.74 -5.48
C TYR A 45 -6.21 7.07 -4.35
N ASN A 46 -6.60 6.76 -3.13
CA ASN A 46 -5.78 6.92 -1.94
C ASN A 46 -4.63 5.92 -1.94
N HIS A 47 -4.80 4.72 -2.52
CA HIS A 47 -3.72 3.76 -2.73
C HIS A 47 -2.60 4.34 -3.59
N ASP A 48 -2.92 4.92 -4.76
CA ASP A 48 -1.96 5.63 -5.61
C ASP A 48 -1.24 6.76 -4.84
N ILE A 49 -1.97 7.47 -3.97
CA ILE A 49 -1.37 8.49 -3.10
C ILE A 49 -0.34 7.86 -2.15
N ILE A 50 -0.61 6.68 -1.57
CA ILE A 50 0.38 6.01 -0.70
C ILE A 50 1.64 5.64 -1.49
N HIS A 51 1.53 5.18 -2.73
CA HIS A 51 2.71 4.96 -3.58
C HIS A 51 3.55 6.23 -3.73
N ILE A 52 2.91 7.37 -3.99
CA ILE A 52 3.57 8.67 -4.09
C ILE A 52 4.20 9.07 -2.74
N LEU A 53 3.51 8.86 -1.62
CA LEU A 53 4.00 9.19 -0.29
C LEU A 53 5.21 8.33 0.10
N LEU A 54 5.22 7.05 -0.26
CA LEU A 54 6.31 6.12 0.03
C LEU A 54 7.42 6.13 -1.03
N ASP A 55 7.22 6.83 -2.14
CA ASP A 55 8.10 6.84 -3.32
C ASP A 55 8.34 5.43 -3.90
N ARG A 56 7.23 4.70 -4.12
CA ARG A 56 7.20 3.30 -4.55
C ARG A 56 6.52 3.15 -5.91
N GLY A 57 7.00 2.23 -6.76
CA GLY A 57 6.42 1.92 -8.06
C GLY A 57 5.27 0.92 -8.01
N MET A 58 4.98 0.28 -9.14
CA MET A 58 3.97 -0.80 -9.30
C MET A 58 4.60 -2.17 -9.59
N ASP A 59 5.87 -2.35 -9.22
CA ASP A 59 6.48 -3.68 -9.21
C ASP A 59 5.88 -4.50 -8.05
N ILE A 60 5.91 -5.83 -8.15
CA ILE A 60 5.29 -6.74 -7.16
C ILE A 60 5.82 -6.46 -5.75
N ARG A 61 7.12 -6.18 -5.62
CA ARG A 61 7.78 -5.81 -4.35
C ARG A 61 7.29 -4.49 -3.77
N ASP A 62 7.09 -3.49 -4.63
CA ASP A 62 6.64 -2.17 -4.21
C ASP A 62 5.17 -2.21 -3.77
N GLU A 63 4.33 -2.94 -4.52
CA GLU A 63 2.95 -3.24 -4.13
C GLU A 63 2.90 -3.96 -2.77
N ALA A 64 3.71 -5.00 -2.59
CA ALA A 64 3.81 -5.73 -1.34
C ALA A 64 4.15 -4.80 -0.16
N MET A 65 5.11 -3.88 -0.34
CA MET A 65 5.47 -2.88 0.67
C MET A 65 4.33 -1.89 0.97
N VAL A 66 3.63 -1.37 -0.04
CA VAL A 66 2.50 -0.44 0.13
C VAL A 66 1.36 -1.11 0.90
N ILE A 67 1.06 -2.36 0.57
CA ILE A 67 0.04 -3.17 1.24
C ILE A 67 0.43 -3.43 2.69
N GLY A 68 1.68 -3.86 2.91
CA GLY A 68 2.23 -4.02 4.25
C GLY A 68 2.06 -2.74 5.05
N PHE A 69 2.43 -1.60 4.47
CA PHE A 69 2.33 -0.30 5.13
C PHE A 69 0.90 0.08 5.51
N THR A 70 -0.07 -0.04 4.60
CA THR A 70 -1.48 0.31 4.87
C THR A 70 -2.09 -0.60 5.93
N MET A 71 -1.80 -1.91 5.86
CA MET A 71 -2.22 -2.90 6.86
C MET A 71 -1.58 -2.62 8.22
N GLY A 72 -0.25 -2.45 8.26
CA GLY A 72 0.51 -2.18 9.46
C GLY A 72 0.14 -0.85 10.11
N ASN A 73 -0.28 0.14 9.31
CA ASN A 73 -0.72 1.45 9.80
C ASN A 73 -2.17 1.46 10.34
N SER A 74 -2.98 0.44 10.03
CA SER A 74 -4.34 0.34 10.55
C SER A 74 -4.37 -0.13 12.00
N ASN A 75 -5.14 0.55 12.85
CA ASN A 75 -5.34 0.17 14.26
C ASN A 75 -6.21 -1.07 14.44
N LYS A 76 -6.95 -1.45 13.40
CA LYS A 76 -7.82 -2.63 13.43
C LYS A 76 -7.03 -3.91 13.12
N THR A 77 -5.84 -3.79 12.55
CA THR A 77 -5.04 -4.94 12.12
C THR A 77 -4.52 -5.70 13.32
N ARG A 78 -4.93 -6.98 13.39
CA ARG A 78 -4.44 -7.93 14.38
C ARG A 78 -3.28 -8.73 13.79
N SER A 79 -2.33 -9.14 14.61
CA SER A 79 -1.13 -9.86 14.17
C SER A 79 -1.39 -11.17 13.42
N TRP A 80 -2.57 -11.80 13.57
CA TRP A 80 -2.93 -13.01 12.81
C TRP A 80 -3.38 -12.72 11.37
N VAL A 81 -3.82 -11.49 11.07
CA VAL A 81 -4.20 -11.07 9.70
C VAL A 81 -2.98 -11.07 8.78
N ARG A 82 -1.82 -10.72 9.34
CA ARG A 82 -0.51 -10.83 8.69
C ARG A 82 -0.24 -12.26 8.21
N TRP A 83 -0.35 -13.25 9.11
CA TRP A 83 -0.15 -14.66 8.78
C TRP A 83 -1.11 -15.18 7.71
N ILE A 84 -2.37 -14.73 7.74
CA ILE A 84 -3.34 -15.09 6.70
C ILE A 84 -2.97 -14.49 5.35
N PHE A 85 -2.51 -13.25 5.32
CA PHE A 85 -2.06 -12.61 4.09
C PHE A 85 -0.83 -13.33 3.52
N GLU A 86 0.20 -13.59 4.33
CA GLU A 86 1.40 -14.35 3.93
C GLU A 86 1.01 -15.72 3.34
N PHE A 87 0.10 -16.45 4.01
CA PHE A 87 -0.34 -17.76 3.56
C PHE A 87 -1.07 -17.69 2.20
N ILE A 88 -2.01 -16.75 2.04
CA ILE A 88 -2.77 -16.59 0.80
C ILE A 88 -1.85 -16.11 -0.33
N ALA A 89 -0.97 -15.15 -0.07
CA ALA A 89 0.01 -14.60 -1.01
C ALA A 89 0.96 -15.66 -1.59
N GLN A 90 1.37 -16.63 -0.77
CA GLN A 90 2.24 -17.72 -1.20
C GLN A 90 1.49 -18.86 -1.92
N HIS A 91 0.33 -19.26 -1.40
CA HIS A 91 -0.29 -20.54 -1.76
C HIS A 91 -1.52 -20.40 -2.66
N LEU A 92 -2.33 -19.37 -2.48
CA LEU A 92 -3.62 -19.20 -3.17
C LEU A 92 -3.55 -18.22 -4.34
N TYR A 93 -2.45 -17.47 -4.50
CA TYR A 93 -2.32 -16.50 -5.57
C TYR A 93 -2.14 -17.16 -6.96
N PRO A 94 -2.72 -16.57 -8.04
CA PRO A 94 -2.53 -17.05 -9.40
C PRO A 94 -1.05 -17.08 -9.79
N ALA A 95 -0.67 -18.04 -10.65
CA ALA A 95 0.69 -18.11 -11.18
C ALA A 95 1.05 -16.78 -11.89
N GLY A 96 2.11 -16.11 -11.42
CA GLY A 96 2.54 -14.78 -11.87
C GLY A 96 2.32 -13.64 -10.88
N TYR A 97 1.55 -13.86 -9.81
CA TYR A 97 1.34 -12.88 -8.71
C TYR A 97 1.75 -13.42 -7.34
N LYS A 98 2.15 -14.70 -7.26
CA LYS A 98 2.63 -15.29 -6.02
C LYS A 98 3.82 -14.49 -5.52
N LEU A 99 3.71 -14.01 -4.29
CA LEU A 99 4.82 -13.34 -3.63
C LEU A 99 5.90 -14.38 -3.34
N ASP A 100 7.12 -14.09 -3.80
CA ASP A 100 8.28 -14.87 -3.38
C ASP A 100 8.75 -14.44 -1.97
N GLU A 101 9.83 -15.05 -1.48
CA GLU A 101 10.37 -14.70 -0.15
C GLU A 101 10.85 -13.25 -0.06
N HIS A 102 11.31 -12.66 -1.17
CA HIS A 102 11.76 -11.27 -1.23
C HIS A 102 10.58 -10.29 -1.22
N ASP A 103 9.51 -10.61 -1.94
CA ASP A 103 8.27 -9.84 -1.94
C ASP A 103 7.63 -9.82 -0.55
N LEU A 104 7.62 -10.98 0.14
CA LEU A 104 7.12 -11.08 1.51
C LEU A 104 7.99 -10.29 2.49
N PHE A 105 9.30 -10.27 2.28
CA PHE A 105 10.19 -9.44 3.08
C PHE A 105 9.86 -7.94 2.94
N GLU A 106 9.58 -7.46 1.73
CA GLU A 106 9.16 -6.07 1.52
C GLU A 106 7.77 -5.79 2.09
N PHE A 107 6.83 -6.73 2.01
CA PHE A 107 5.55 -6.65 2.72
C PHE A 107 5.76 -6.50 4.24
N GLU A 108 6.60 -7.34 4.83
CA GLU A 108 6.90 -7.32 6.26
C GLU A 108 7.57 -6.02 6.70
N ARG A 109 8.49 -5.54 5.89
CA ARG A 109 9.13 -4.25 6.09
C ARG A 109 8.12 -3.11 6.02
N GLY A 110 7.22 -3.14 5.03
CA GLY A 110 6.08 -2.22 4.93
C GLY A 110 5.21 -2.25 6.18
N PHE A 111 4.85 -3.45 6.65
CA PHE A 111 4.03 -3.65 7.84
C PHE A 111 4.67 -3.08 9.09
N ALA A 112 5.92 -3.43 9.37
CA ALA A 112 6.67 -2.90 10.50
C ALA A 112 6.80 -1.37 10.40
N TYR A 113 7.05 -0.87 9.19
CA TYR A 113 7.19 0.57 8.97
C TYR A 113 5.88 1.33 9.25
N GLY A 114 4.76 0.86 8.70
CA GLY A 114 3.42 1.40 8.97
C GLY A 114 3.03 1.28 10.43
N TYR A 115 3.41 0.17 11.09
CA TYR A 115 3.19 -0.08 12.52
C TYR A 115 3.84 0.97 13.43
N THR A 116 5.05 1.40 13.09
CA THR A 116 5.82 2.37 13.88
C THR A 116 5.41 3.83 13.64
N ARG A 117 4.54 4.13 12.66
CA ARG A 117 4.14 5.50 12.38
C ARG A 117 3.19 6.04 13.47
N PRO A 118 3.39 7.30 13.91
CA PRO A 118 2.61 7.88 15.01
C PRO A 118 1.16 8.14 14.61
N GLU A 119 0.93 8.62 13.39
CA GLU A 119 -0.41 8.79 12.84
C GLU A 119 -0.88 7.47 12.21
N ARG A 120 -2.11 7.06 12.54
CA ARG A 120 -2.64 5.74 12.24
C ARG A 120 -3.85 5.84 11.33
N ASN A 121 -4.18 4.74 10.66
CA ASN A 121 -5.32 4.64 9.74
C ASN A 121 -5.22 5.56 8.53
N ILE A 122 -4.04 5.64 7.91
CA ILE A 122 -3.81 6.39 6.68
C ILE A 122 -4.77 5.99 5.54
N HIS A 123 -5.24 4.73 5.54
CA HIS A 123 -6.27 4.23 4.63
C HIS A 123 -7.64 4.93 4.74
N LEU A 124 -7.90 5.65 5.83
CA LEU A 124 -9.11 6.46 6.04
C LEU A 124 -8.85 7.96 5.90
N ALA A 125 -7.61 8.36 5.59
CA ALA A 125 -7.24 9.76 5.50
C ALA A 125 -7.91 10.41 4.29
N LYS A 126 -8.32 11.67 4.47
CA LYS A 126 -8.73 12.54 3.36
C LYS A 126 -7.54 13.43 3.02
N PHE A 127 -6.94 13.19 1.86
CA PHE A 127 -5.81 13.99 1.39
C PHE A 127 -6.31 15.24 0.67
N ASP A 128 -5.73 16.40 0.99
CA ASP A 128 -5.93 17.62 0.19
C ASP A 128 -4.90 17.64 -0.94
N GLU A 129 -5.39 17.62 -2.19
CA GLU A 129 -4.54 17.59 -3.37
C GLU A 129 -3.68 18.87 -3.56
N ASN A 130 -4.02 19.94 -2.86
CA ASN A 130 -3.25 21.19 -2.86
C ASN A 130 -2.13 21.21 -1.80
N GLU A 131 -2.13 20.25 -0.87
CA GLU A 131 -1.09 20.09 0.14
C GLU A 131 0.22 19.61 -0.52
N GLU A 132 1.36 20.02 0.05
CA GLU A 132 2.66 19.56 -0.38
C GLU A 132 2.90 18.13 0.14
N ILE A 133 3.44 17.26 -0.72
CA ILE A 133 3.74 15.86 -0.36
C ILE A 133 4.60 15.77 0.91
N GLU A 134 5.56 16.67 1.07
CA GLU A 134 6.44 16.70 2.23
C GLU A 134 5.69 16.99 3.54
N ASP A 135 4.64 17.81 3.49
CA ASP A 135 3.85 18.14 4.67
C ASP A 135 2.94 16.97 5.05
N ILE A 136 2.35 16.29 4.06
CA ILE A 136 1.63 15.03 4.28
C ILE A 136 2.56 13.98 4.89
N ARG A 137 3.77 13.83 4.33
CA ARG A 137 4.78 12.90 4.86
C ARG A 137 5.12 13.22 6.31
N LYS A 138 5.41 14.48 6.65
CA LYS A 138 5.68 14.90 8.04
C LYS A 138 4.51 14.59 8.97
N LYS A 139 3.28 14.87 8.54
CA LYS A 139 2.07 14.60 9.32
C LYS A 139 1.92 13.12 9.67
N PHE A 140 2.18 12.24 8.70
CA PHE A 140 2.12 10.79 8.92
C PHE A 140 3.42 10.19 9.45
N GLY A 141 4.44 11.02 9.71
CA GLY A 141 5.78 10.57 10.10
C GLY A 141 6.44 9.69 9.04
N ILE A 142 6.11 9.85 7.76
CA ILE A 142 6.71 9.09 6.66
C ILE A 142 8.07 9.70 6.31
N GLU A 143 9.12 9.00 6.66
CA GLU A 143 10.48 9.21 6.19
C GLU A 143 10.74 8.33 4.97
N LEU A 144 11.33 8.89 3.92
CA LEU A 144 11.82 8.08 2.81
C LEU A 144 13.08 7.35 3.28
N ILE A 145 12.91 6.09 3.67
CA ILE A 145 14.05 5.21 3.94
C ILE A 145 14.72 4.99 2.59
N ASN A 146 15.88 5.63 2.38
CA ASN A 146 16.75 5.41 1.23
C ASN A 146 16.99 3.91 1.05
N THR A 147 16.24 3.26 0.18
CA THR A 147 16.69 2.06 -0.52
C THR A 147 17.23 2.52 -1.86
N LYS A 148 18.45 3.06 -1.80
CA LYS A 148 19.38 2.90 -2.91
C LYS A 148 20.11 1.59 -2.72
#